data_AF-A0A948FVF3-F1
#
_entry.id   AF-A0A948FVF3-F1
#
_cell.length_a   1.000
_cell.length_b   1.000
_cell.length_c   1.000
_cell.angle_alpha   90.00
_cell.angle_beta   90.00
_cell.angle_gamma   90.00
#
_symmetry.space_group_name_H-M   'P 1'
#
loop_
_entity.id
_entity.type
_entity.pdbx_description
1 polymer ?
#
loop_
_entity_poly.entity_id
_entity_poly.type
_entity_poly.pdbx_seq_one_letter_code
_entity_poly.pdbx_strand_id
1 'polypeptide(L)'
;NAGFKIIIAGAGGAAHLPGMLAAVTPLPVIGVPVPLKYLDGMDSLLSIVQMPAGVPVATVAVGGARNAGLLAVRILAAGDFALRARMVDFQAELRTAAQQKGAVVRGDSGARRLGF
;
A
#
# COMPACT_ATOMS: atom_id res chain seq x y z
N ASN A 1 12.93 24.02 -6.93
CA ASN A 1 12.48 22.68 -6.47
C ASN A 1 10.99 22.70 -6.20
N ALA A 2 10.24 21.71 -6.73
CA ALA A 2 8.77 21.66 -6.72
C ALA A 2 8.11 21.22 -5.39
N GLY A 3 8.85 21.14 -4.28
CA GLY A 3 8.28 20.92 -2.94
C GLY A 3 7.83 19.48 -2.59
N PHE A 4 8.02 18.51 -3.49
CA PHE A 4 7.65 17.11 -3.24
C PHE A 4 8.42 16.49 -2.06
N LYS A 5 7.75 15.59 -1.33
CA LYS A 5 8.30 14.90 -0.15
C LYS A 5 8.45 13.38 -0.35
N ILE A 6 7.62 12.78 -1.19
CA ILE A 6 7.52 11.33 -1.41
C ILE A 6 7.10 11.12 -2.87
N ILE A 7 7.62 10.07 -3.50
CA ILE A 7 7.23 9.64 -4.84
C ILE A 7 6.53 8.28 -4.73
N ILE A 8 5.38 8.13 -5.39
CA ILE A 8 4.71 6.84 -5.57
C ILE A 8 4.81 6.47 -7.04
N ALA A 9 5.38 5.30 -7.32
CA ALA A 9 5.60 4.82 -8.68
C ALA A 9 4.98 3.44 -8.86
N GLY A 10 4.10 3.30 -9.86
CA GLY A 10 3.52 2.02 -10.26
C GLY A 10 4.13 1.51 -11.56
N ALA A 11 4.45 0.22 -11.63
CA ALA A 11 4.93 -0.42 -12.85
C ALA A 11 4.58 -1.91 -12.89
N GLY A 12 4.44 -2.47 -14.09
CA GLY A 12 4.08 -3.86 -14.33
C GLY A 12 5.12 -4.60 -15.18
N GLY A 13 5.22 -5.93 -15.03
CA GLY A 13 6.15 -6.77 -15.79
C GLY A 13 7.57 -6.58 -15.31
N ALA A 14 8.48 -6.25 -16.24
CA ALA A 14 9.82 -5.77 -15.92
C ALA A 14 9.75 -4.34 -15.33
N ALA A 15 9.33 -4.26 -14.08
CA ALA A 15 8.84 -3.04 -13.44
C ALA A 15 9.96 -2.14 -12.89
N HIS A 16 10.73 -1.52 -13.79
CA HIS A 16 11.94 -0.74 -13.42
C HIS A 16 11.68 0.67 -12.89
N LEU A 17 10.53 1.28 -13.17
CA LEU A 17 10.27 2.69 -12.87
C LEU A 17 10.53 3.08 -11.40
N PRO A 18 10.05 2.33 -10.38
CA PRO A 18 10.31 2.68 -8.98
C PRO A 18 11.81 2.65 -8.63
N GLY A 19 12.54 1.65 -9.12
CA GLY A 19 13.98 1.52 -8.89
C GLY A 19 14.78 2.64 -9.57
N MET A 20 14.45 2.97 -10.82
CA MET A 20 15.10 4.06 -11.56
C MET A 20 14.88 5.42 -10.89
N LEU A 21 13.66 5.68 -10.40
CA LEU A 21 13.38 6.90 -9.65
C LEU A 21 14.19 6.96 -8.34
N ALA A 22 14.25 5.86 -7.59
CA ALA A 22 15.02 5.79 -6.35
C ALA A 22 16.53 6.00 -6.57
N ALA A 23 17.06 5.63 -7.75
CA ALA A 23 18.47 5.84 -8.09
C ALA A 23 18.83 7.31 -8.37
N VAL A 24 17.86 8.17 -8.68
CA VAL A 24 18.09 9.56 -9.12
C VAL A 24 17.45 10.60 -8.21
N THR A 25 16.92 10.19 -7.05
CA THR A 25 16.32 11.11 -6.08
C THR A 25 16.71 10.75 -4.65
N PRO A 26 16.96 11.73 -3.77
CA PRO A 26 17.09 11.48 -2.35
C PRO A 26 15.72 11.31 -1.65
N LEU A 27 14.60 11.55 -2.35
CA LEU A 27 13.27 11.40 -1.76
C LEU A 27 12.89 9.92 -1.61
N PRO A 28 12.11 9.55 -0.58
CA PRO A 28 11.53 8.22 -0.47
C PRO A 28 10.69 7.87 -1.71
N VAL A 29 10.92 6.67 -2.26
CA VAL A 29 10.12 6.11 -3.35
C VAL A 29 9.34 4.90 -2.85
N ILE A 30 8.03 4.92 -3.07
CA ILE A 30 7.11 3.82 -2.78
C ILE A 30 6.75 3.13 -4.09
N GLY A 31 7.03 1.84 -4.18
CA GLY A 31 6.77 1.03 -5.38
C GLY A 31 5.45 0.28 -5.29
N VAL A 32 4.62 0.39 -6.34
CA VAL A 32 3.36 -0.36 -6.49
C VAL A 32 3.51 -1.35 -7.65
N PRO A 33 3.62 -2.66 -7.37
CA PRO A 33 3.60 -3.67 -8.41
C PRO A 33 2.23 -3.71 -9.07
N VAL A 34 2.17 -3.48 -10.39
CA VAL A 34 0.93 -3.53 -11.16
C VAL A 34 0.80 -4.93 -11.77
N PRO A 35 -0.30 -5.66 -11.51
CA PRO A 35 -0.49 -6.97 -12.12
C PRO A 35 -0.68 -6.84 -13.63
N LEU A 36 -0.04 -7.74 -14.39
CA LEU A 36 -0.24 -7.87 -15.83
C LEU A 36 -1.04 -9.14 -16.14
N LYS A 37 -1.22 -9.43 -17.44
CA LYS A 37 -1.97 -10.60 -17.93
C LYS A 37 -1.41 -11.95 -17.45
N TYR A 38 -0.11 -12.02 -17.21
CA TYR A 38 0.58 -13.25 -16.82
C TYR A 38 1.24 -13.05 -15.46
N LEU A 39 1.45 -14.16 -14.73
CA LEU A 39 2.20 -14.23 -13.47
C LEU A 39 1.59 -13.46 -12.28
N ASP A 40 0.35 -13.01 -12.38
CA ASP A 40 -0.41 -12.34 -11.30
C ASP A 40 0.36 -11.19 -10.59
N GLY A 41 1.27 -10.53 -11.32
CA GLY A 41 2.11 -9.45 -10.82
C GLY A 41 3.29 -9.89 -9.95
N MET A 42 3.64 -11.18 -9.91
CA MET A 42 4.85 -11.67 -9.26
C MET A 42 6.12 -11.15 -9.93
N ASP A 43 6.11 -11.07 -11.26
CA ASP A 43 7.15 -10.42 -12.07
C ASP A 43 7.32 -8.95 -11.69
N SER A 44 6.21 -8.20 -11.59
CA SER A 44 6.20 -6.82 -11.14
C SER A 44 6.73 -6.70 -9.71
N LEU A 45 6.32 -7.59 -8.81
CA LEU A 45 6.69 -7.56 -7.39
C LEU A 45 8.20 -7.76 -7.23
N LEU A 46 8.73 -8.83 -7.82
CA LEU A 46 10.15 -9.16 -7.73
C LEU A 46 11.03 -8.11 -8.40
N SER A 47 10.57 -7.52 -9.51
CA SER A 47 11.28 -6.42 -10.19
C SER A 47 11.39 -5.15 -9.35
N ILE A 48 10.46 -4.91 -8.42
CA ILE A 48 10.43 -3.70 -7.58
C ILE A 48 11.06 -3.94 -6.20
N VAL A 49 10.79 -5.09 -5.56
CA VAL A 49 11.20 -5.35 -4.17
C VAL A 49 12.66 -5.76 -4.01
N GLN A 50 13.24 -6.41 -5.03
CA GLN A 50 14.61 -6.96 -4.97
C GLN A 50 15.68 -5.94 -5.33
N MET A 51 15.56 -4.72 -4.80
CA MET A 51 16.56 -3.67 -5.02
C MET A 51 17.89 -4.02 -4.33
N PRO A 52 19.04 -3.74 -4.97
CA PRO A 52 20.34 -3.94 -4.36
C PRO A 52 20.58 -2.96 -3.20
N ALA A 53 21.56 -3.28 -2.35
CA ALA A 53 21.98 -2.39 -1.27
C ALA A 53 22.39 -1.01 -1.81
N GLY A 54 21.90 0.05 -1.16
CA GLY A 54 22.19 1.44 -1.49
C GLY A 54 21.07 2.20 -2.22
N VAL A 55 20.11 1.50 -2.85
CA VAL A 55 18.99 2.15 -3.59
C VAL A 55 17.65 1.55 -3.15
N PRO A 56 17.13 1.90 -1.96
CA PRO A 56 15.93 1.28 -1.42
C PRO A 56 14.64 1.76 -2.11
N VAL A 57 13.68 0.84 -2.26
CA VAL A 57 12.28 1.13 -2.64
C VAL A 57 11.36 0.54 -1.58
N ALA A 58 10.40 1.33 -1.09
CA ALA A 58 9.36 0.85 -0.17
C ALA A 58 8.23 0.18 -0.96
N THR A 59 8.30 -1.13 -1.16
CA THR A 59 7.34 -1.88 -1.99
C THR A 59 6.08 -2.26 -1.20
N VAL A 60 4.90 -1.98 -1.76
CA VAL A 60 3.61 -2.44 -1.21
C VAL A 60 3.10 -3.68 -1.97
N ALA A 61 1.98 -4.25 -1.52
CA ALA A 61 1.33 -5.37 -2.19
C ALA A 61 1.04 -5.09 -3.68
N VAL A 62 0.94 -6.15 -4.49
CA VAL A 62 0.48 -6.08 -5.88
C VAL A 62 -0.88 -5.40 -5.95
N GLY A 63 -1.04 -4.42 -6.84
CA GLY A 63 -2.25 -3.58 -6.97
C GLY A 63 -2.50 -2.66 -5.76
N GLY A 64 -1.56 -2.57 -4.81
CA GLY A 64 -1.72 -1.92 -3.51
C GLY A 64 -1.66 -0.39 -3.52
N ALA A 65 -2.13 0.29 -4.56
CA ALA A 65 -2.01 1.76 -4.71
C ALA A 65 -2.60 2.53 -3.50
N ARG A 66 -3.72 2.06 -2.95
CA ARG A 66 -4.31 2.65 -1.73
C ARG A 66 -3.34 2.57 -0.54
N ASN A 67 -2.65 1.45 -0.38
CA ASN A 67 -1.68 1.28 0.69
C ASN A 67 -0.41 2.10 0.46
N ALA A 68 -0.01 2.33 -0.80
CA ALA A 68 1.07 3.27 -1.10
C ALA A 68 0.73 4.70 -0.66
N GLY A 69 -0.50 5.17 -0.92
CA GLY A 69 -0.97 6.46 -0.42
C GLY A 69 -0.97 6.52 1.11
N LEU A 70 -1.47 5.48 1.79
CA LEU A 70 -1.45 5.42 3.26
C LEU A 70 -0.04 5.35 3.84
N LEU A 71 0.89 4.65 3.19
CA LEU A 71 2.29 4.61 3.58
C LEU A 71 2.93 6.00 3.41
N ALA A 72 2.64 6.70 2.32
CA ALA A 72 3.10 8.09 2.14
C ALA A 72 2.59 9.00 3.27
N VAL A 73 1.31 8.92 3.62
CA VAL A 73 0.73 9.66 4.75
C VAL A 73 1.43 9.31 6.06
N ARG A 74 1.73 8.03 6.31
CA ARG A 74 2.45 7.59 7.51
C ARG A 74 3.88 8.13 7.58
N ILE A 75 4.59 8.18 6.45
CA ILE A 75 5.93 8.78 6.38
C ILE A 75 5.85 10.27 6.71
N LEU A 76 4.89 11.01 6.15
CA LEU A 76 4.69 12.43 6.47
C LEU A 76 4.30 12.64 7.95
N ALA A 77 3.40 11.80 8.48
CA ALA A 77 2.93 11.84 9.87
C ALA A 77 4.02 11.52 10.90
N ALA A 78 5.17 10.97 10.49
CA ALA A 78 6.33 10.81 11.37
C ALA A 78 6.87 12.16 11.85
N GLY A 79 6.72 13.22 11.05
CA GLY A 79 7.09 14.60 11.41
C GLY A 79 5.91 15.54 11.69
N ASP A 80 4.67 15.13 11.39
CA ASP A 80 3.47 15.98 11.52
C ASP A 80 2.46 15.35 12.50
N PHE A 81 2.30 15.99 13.67
CA PHE A 81 1.39 15.54 14.73
C PHE A 81 -0.09 15.63 14.35
N ALA A 82 -0.48 16.65 13.58
CA ALA A 82 -1.87 16.81 13.15
C ALA A 82 -2.24 15.72 12.14
N LEU A 83 -1.35 15.43 11.19
CA LEU A 83 -1.54 14.34 10.24
C LEU A 83 -1.52 12.97 10.94
N ARG A 84 -0.70 12.81 11.98
CA ARG A 84 -0.69 11.60 12.81
C ARG A 84 -2.01 11.37 13.53
N ALA A 85 -2.60 12.42 14.12
CA ALA A 85 -3.91 12.32 14.75
C ALA A 85 -4.99 11.85 13.75
N ARG A 86 -5.05 12.48 12.56
CA ARG A 86 -5.96 12.05 11.49
C ARG A 86 -5.75 10.58 11.07
N MET A 87 -4.49 10.11 11.10
CA MET A 87 -4.18 8.71 10.79
C MET A 87 -4.65 7.74 11.88
N VAL A 88 -4.66 8.17 13.15
CA VAL A 88 -5.23 7.40 14.27
C VAL A 88 -6.75 7.32 14.13
N ASP A 89 -7.41 8.44 13.84
CA ASP A 89 -8.88 8.50 13.65
C ASP A 89 -9.33 7.56 12.53
N PHE A 90 -8.66 7.63 11.38
CA PHE A 90 -8.93 6.71 10.27
C PHE A 90 -8.75 5.23 10.64
N GLN A 91 -7.77 4.89 11.49
CA GLN A 91 -7.60 3.51 11.95
C GLN A 91 -8.74 3.08 12.90
N ALA A 92 -9.25 3.99 13.73
CA ALA A 92 -10.42 3.74 14.57
C ALA A 92 -11.67 3.51 13.71
N GLU A 93 -11.86 4.32 12.66
CA GLU A 93 -12.95 4.13 11.69
C GLU A 93 -12.87 2.77 10.99
N LEU A 94 -11.68 2.36 10.53
CA LEU A 94 -11.46 1.04 9.92
C LEU A 94 -11.81 -0.10 10.89
N ARG A 95 -11.42 0.03 12.17
CA ARG A 95 -11.76 -0.95 13.20
C ARG A 95 -13.27 -1.04 13.37
N THR A 96 -13.96 0.09 13.48
CA THR A 96 -15.42 0.13 13.61
C THR A 96 -16.11 -0.52 12.41
N ALA A 97 -15.71 -0.17 11.19
CA ALA A 97 -16.26 -0.74 9.97
C ALA A 97 -16.03 -2.27 9.89
N ALA A 98 -14.86 -2.75 10.30
CA ALA A 98 -14.57 -4.18 10.34
C ALA A 98 -15.45 -4.93 11.36
N GLN A 99 -15.68 -4.35 12.55
CA GLN A 99 -16.56 -4.94 13.56
C GLN A 99 -18.02 -5.01 13.10
N GLN A 100 -18.51 -3.95 12.45
CA GLN A 100 -19.86 -3.90 11.89
C GLN A 100 -20.05 -4.98 10.81
N LYS A 101 -19.13 -5.08 9.84
CA LYS A 101 -19.16 -6.13 8.82
C LYS A 101 -19.07 -7.53 9.41
N GLY A 102 -18.21 -7.72 10.42
CA GLY A 102 -18.09 -8.98 11.13
C GLY A 102 -19.38 -9.40 11.86
N ALA A 103 -20.13 -8.44 12.42
CA ALA A 103 -21.42 -8.70 13.06
C ALA A 103 -22.47 -9.18 12.04
N VAL A 104 -22.51 -8.58 10.84
CA VAL A 104 -23.40 -9.01 9.75
C VAL A 104 -23.13 -10.45 9.34
N VAL A 105 -21.87 -10.80 9.09
CA VAL A 105 -21.49 -12.17 8.68
C VAL A 105 -21.86 -13.20 9.75
N ARG A 106 -21.68 -12.88 11.04
CA ARG A 106 -22.08 -13.77 12.14
C ARG A 106 -23.60 -13.93 12.24
N GLY A 107 -24.37 -12.86 12.02
CA GLY A 107 -25.83 -12.89 11.98
C GLY A 107 -26.36 -13.78 10.84
N ASP A 108 -25.82 -13.60 9.62
CA ASP A 108 -26.21 -14.39 8.45
C ASP A 108 -25.81 -15.87 8.56
N SER A 109 -24.68 -16.17 9.23
CA SER A 109 -24.22 -17.54 9.44
C SER A 109 -25.09 -18.31 10.44
N GLY A 110 -25.77 -17.62 11.36
CA GLY A 110 -26.73 -18.21 12.30
C GLY A 110 -28.05 -18.61 11.62
N ALA A 111 -28.51 -17.85 10.63
CA ALA A 111 -29.74 -18.12 9.89
C ALA A 111 -29.62 -19.29 8.89
N ARG A 112 -28.42 -19.57 8.38
CA ARG A 112 -28.17 -20.66 7.40
C ARG A 112 -27.94 -22.06 8.01
N ARG A 113 -28.02 -22.23 9.33
CA ARG A 113 -27.70 -23.50 10.02
C ARG A 113 -28.87 -24.39 10.45
N LEU A 114 -30.12 -24.10 10.07
CA LEU A 114 -31.24 -25.04 10.22
C LEU A 114 -31.95 -25.23 8.90
N GLY A 115 -31.57 -26.28 8.18
CA GLY A 115 -32.21 -26.60 6.92
C GLY A 115 -31.54 -27.68 6.08
N PHE A 116 -30.85 -28.64 6.71
CA PHE A 116 -30.64 -30.02 6.25
C PHE A 116 -30.34 -30.88 7.47
#